data_AF-A0A2T5CAK3-F1
#
_entry.id   AF-A0A2T5CAK3-F1
#
_cell.length_a   1.000
_cell.length_b   1.000
_cell.length_c   1.000
_cell.angle_alpha   90.00
_cell.angle_beta   90.00
_cell.angle_gamma   90.00
#
_symmetry.space_group_name_H-M   'P 1'
#
loop_
_entity.id
_entity.type
_entity.pdbx_description
1 polymer ?
#
loop_
_entity_poly.entity_id
_entity_poly.type
_entity_poly.pdbx_seq_one_letter_code
_entity_poly.pdbx_strand_id
1 'polypeptide(L)'
;MYPNDMETQAYQANHGAICSRFDKYQSFMGRGLAYVAIHFIGLLELRLAKAGLKLSAATTMQQMRALHSCLCWNAGARKAIRKLEEPNEAQAQIMKAMGYEVNSGVLQKLQS
;
A
#
# COMPACT_ATOMS: atom_id res chain seq x y z
N MET A 1 2.01 3.07 28.90
CA MET A 1 3.47 3.21 28.87
C MET A 1 3.94 2.55 27.57
N TYR A 2 4.15 3.33 26.52
CA TYR A 2 4.55 2.81 25.20
C TYR A 2 6.06 2.57 25.18
N PRO A 3 6.57 1.45 24.62
CA PRO A 3 7.99 1.16 24.58
C PRO A 3 8.70 2.05 23.55
N ASN A 4 9.23 3.16 24.06
CA ASN A 4 10.59 3.67 23.87
C ASN A 4 11.46 3.18 22.68
N ASP A 5 11.66 4.13 21.74
CA ASP A 5 12.97 4.73 21.39
C ASP A 5 13.59 4.47 20.00
N MET A 6 13.08 3.58 19.15
CA MET A 6 13.52 3.53 17.73
C MET A 6 12.40 3.69 16.70
N GLU A 7 11.25 3.03 16.88
CA GLU A 7 10.12 3.16 15.96
C GLU A 7 9.51 4.58 15.99
N THR A 8 9.49 5.23 17.16
CA THR A 8 8.98 6.60 17.34
C THR A 8 9.90 7.64 16.69
N GLN A 9 11.21 7.44 16.73
CA GLN A 9 12.18 8.35 16.11
C GLN A 9 12.17 8.23 14.58
N ALA A 10 12.08 7.00 14.05
CA ALA A 10 11.88 6.76 12.61
C ALA A 10 10.54 7.35 12.12
N TYR A 11 9.48 7.23 12.92
CA TYR A 11 8.20 7.87 12.63
C TYR A 11 8.31 9.39 12.61
N GLN A 12 8.94 10.01 13.62
CA GLN A 12 9.11 11.47 13.69
C GLN A 12 10.01 12.04 12.58
N ALA A 13 11.10 11.35 12.23
CA ALA A 13 11.99 11.75 11.15
C ALA A 13 11.30 11.68 9.77
N ASN A 14 10.53 10.62 9.53
CA ASN A 14 9.75 10.49 8.30
C ASN A 14 8.55 11.46 8.27
N HIS A 15 7.94 11.76 9.41
CA HIS A 15 6.81 12.70 9.49
C HIS A 15 7.19 14.12 9.05
N GLY A 16 8.40 14.60 9.36
CA GLY A 16 8.89 15.90 8.90
C GLY A 16 9.06 15.99 7.37
N ALA A 17 9.54 14.92 6.75
CA ALA A 17 9.67 14.82 5.29
C ALA A 17 8.30 14.65 4.59
N ILE A 18 7.33 14.01 5.23
CA ILE A 18 5.97 13.83 4.70
C ILE A 18 5.17 15.14 4.80
N CYS A 19 5.30 15.90 5.90
CA CYS A 19 4.62 17.17 6.10
C CYS A 19 5.06 18.24 5.07
N SER A 20 6.36 18.36 4.81
CA SER A 20 6.88 19.33 3.82
C SER A 20 6.45 19.03 2.38
N ARG A 21 6.10 17.77 2.07
CA ARG A 21 5.56 17.35 0.77
C ARG A 21 4.05 17.62 0.65
N PHE A 22 3.37 17.91 1.76
CA PHE A 22 1.92 18.06 1.85
C PHE A 22 1.41 19.49 1.63
N ASP A 23 2.27 20.51 1.69
CA ASP A 23 1.90 21.91 1.36
C ASP A 23 1.29 22.04 -0.05
N LYS A 24 1.60 21.10 -0.96
CA LYS A 24 1.03 21.04 -2.31
C LYS A 24 -0.41 20.48 -2.37
N TYR A 25 -0.85 19.72 -1.37
CA TYR A 25 -2.16 19.06 -1.31
C TYR A 25 -3.17 19.77 -0.41
N GLN A 26 -2.73 20.83 0.27
CA GLN A 26 -3.49 21.54 1.32
C GLN A 26 -4.64 22.40 0.78
N SER A 27 -4.77 22.57 -0.54
CA SER A 27 -5.73 23.51 -1.13
C SER A 27 -7.15 22.95 -1.35
N PHE A 28 -7.42 21.65 -1.10
CA PHE A 28 -8.70 21.05 -1.52
C PHE A 28 -9.32 19.98 -0.59
N MET A 29 -8.72 19.65 0.55
CA MET A 29 -9.25 18.61 1.47
C MET A 29 -9.20 19.08 2.92
N GLY A 30 -10.29 18.88 3.66
CA GLY A 30 -10.36 19.18 5.09
C GLY A 30 -9.22 18.49 5.87
N ARG A 31 -8.61 19.21 6.81
CA ARG A 31 -7.39 18.83 7.54
C ARG A 31 -7.41 17.42 8.17
N GLY A 32 -8.59 16.88 8.48
CA GLY A 32 -8.75 15.56 9.09
C GLY A 32 -8.45 14.39 8.15
N LEU A 33 -8.87 14.45 6.87
CA LEU A 33 -8.66 13.35 5.92
C LEU A 33 -7.18 13.23 5.52
N ALA A 34 -6.46 14.35 5.51
CA ALA A 34 -5.02 14.43 5.28
C ALA A 34 -4.22 13.63 6.32
N TYR A 35 -4.57 13.78 7.60
CA TYR A 35 -3.85 13.12 8.70
C TYR A 35 -3.99 11.60 8.63
N VAL A 36 -5.20 11.11 8.35
CA VAL A 36 -5.47 9.68 8.20
C VAL A 36 -4.67 9.10 7.02
N ALA A 37 -4.64 9.80 5.88
CA ALA A 37 -3.88 9.36 4.72
C ALA A 37 -2.37 9.24 5.02
N ILE A 38 -1.78 10.26 5.66
CA ILE A 38 -0.37 10.25 6.06
C ILE A 38 -0.06 9.08 7.00
N HIS A 39 -0.95 8.82 7.95
CA HIS A 39 -0.78 7.71 8.88
C HIS A 39 -0.74 6.35 8.16
N PHE A 40 -1.65 6.11 7.20
CA PHE A 40 -1.65 4.90 6.40
C PHE A 40 -0.39 4.75 5.54
N ILE A 41 0.10 5.86 4.98
CA ILE A 41 1.34 5.89 4.20
C ILE A 41 2.53 5.49 5.06
N GLY A 42 2.67 6.06 6.27
CA GLY A 42 3.75 5.71 7.19
C GLY A 42 3.67 4.25 7.64
N LEU A 43 2.46 3.75 7.89
CA LEU A 43 2.24 2.35 8.28
C LEU A 43 2.64 1.37 7.16
N LEU A 44 2.42 1.76 5.91
CA LEU A 44 2.85 0.99 4.74
C LEU A 44 4.38 0.88 4.66
N GLU A 45 5.11 1.98 4.81
CA GLU A 45 6.59 1.97 4.78
C GLU A 45 7.18 1.12 5.90
N LEU A 46 6.61 1.23 7.12
CA LEU A 46 7.03 0.43 8.27
C LEU A 46 6.85 -1.08 8.02
N ARG A 47 5.74 -1.49 7.41
CA ARG A 47 5.50 -2.91 7.09
C ARG A 47 6.47 -3.44 6.04
N LEU A 48 6.75 -2.65 5.01
CA LEU A 48 7.72 -3.01 3.99
C LEU A 48 9.14 -3.12 4.57
N ALA A 49 9.52 -2.18 5.44
CA ALA A 49 10.81 -2.22 6.13
C ALA A 49 10.95 -3.46 7.01
N LYS A 50 9.88 -3.88 7.71
CA LYS A 50 9.85 -5.13 8.49
C LYS A 50 10.05 -6.38 7.63
N ALA A 51 9.62 -6.34 6.37
CA ALA A 51 9.86 -7.40 5.40
C ALA A 51 11.22 -7.29 4.67
N GLY A 52 12.08 -6.35 5.07
CA GLY A 52 13.40 -6.13 4.46
C GLY A 52 13.38 -5.35 3.14
N LEU A 53 12.21 -4.84 2.71
CA LEU A 53 12.07 -4.07 1.48
C LEU A 53 12.32 -2.59 1.75
N LYS A 54 13.42 -2.05 1.23
CA LYS A 54 13.76 -0.62 1.26
C LYS A 54 13.03 0.15 0.15
N LEU A 55 11.70 0.10 0.15
CA LEU A 55 10.86 0.79 -0.82
C LEU A 55 10.20 2.01 -0.17
N SER A 56 10.16 3.13 -0.91
CA SER A 56 9.39 4.30 -0.49
C SER A 56 7.89 4.07 -0.69
N ALA A 57 7.07 4.75 0.10
CA ALA A 57 5.63 4.76 -0.08
C ALA A 57 5.21 5.22 -1.48
N ALA A 58 5.88 6.23 -2.02
CA ALA A 58 5.56 6.76 -3.35
C ALA A 58 5.78 5.70 -4.43
N THR A 59 6.92 5.01 -4.39
CA THR A 59 7.23 3.91 -5.32
C THR A 59 6.25 2.76 -5.15
N THR A 60 5.93 2.38 -3.92
CA THR A 60 4.98 1.31 -3.63
C THR A 60 3.59 1.65 -4.14
N MET A 61 3.08 2.85 -3.83
CA MET A 61 1.78 3.30 -4.31
C MET A 61 1.73 3.38 -5.84
N GLN A 62 2.82 3.79 -6.49
CA GLN A 62 2.90 3.79 -7.95
C GLN A 62 2.81 2.37 -8.53
N GLN A 63 3.56 1.41 -7.97
CA GLN A 63 3.53 0.02 -8.38
C GLN A 63 2.15 -0.60 -8.16
N MET A 64 1.55 -0.38 -6.99
CA MET A 64 0.22 -0.91 -6.66
C MET A 64 -0.91 -0.22 -7.44
N ARG A 65 -0.75 1.05 -7.83
CA ARG A 65 -1.72 1.75 -8.69
C ARG A 65 -1.77 1.19 -10.10
N ALA A 66 -0.66 0.66 -10.59
CA ALA A 66 -0.58 -0.01 -11.88
C ALA A 66 -1.18 -1.42 -11.85
N LEU A 67 -1.49 -1.97 -10.67
CA LEU A 67 -2.19 -3.26 -10.56
C LEU A 67 -3.69 -3.04 -10.80
N HIS A 68 -4.16 -3.42 -11.97
CA HIS A 68 -5.55 -3.20 -12.35
C HIS A 68 -6.48 -4.31 -11.88
N SER A 69 -7.70 -3.92 -11.52
CA SER A 69 -8.81 -4.87 -11.36
C SER A 69 -9.63 -4.87 -12.64
N CYS A 70 -9.66 -6.00 -13.34
CA CYS A 70 -10.43 -6.19 -14.56
C CYS A 70 -11.78 -6.87 -14.26
N LEU A 71 -12.78 -6.54 -15.06
CA LEU A 71 -14.10 -7.15 -15.01
C LEU A 71 -14.24 -8.07 -16.22
N CYS A 72 -14.19 -9.39 -16.01
CA CYS A 72 -14.20 -10.38 -17.06
C CYS A 72 -15.61 -10.98 -17.23
N TRP A 73 -16.13 -10.96 -18.45
CA TRP A 73 -17.26 -11.79 -18.85
C TRP A 73 -16.75 -13.06 -19.50
N ASN A 74 -16.89 -14.19 -18.83
CA ASN A 74 -16.63 -15.49 -19.45
C ASN A 74 -17.77 -15.83 -20.43
N ALA A 75 -17.47 -16.54 -21.51
CA ALA A 75 -18.48 -16.96 -22.48
C ALA A 75 -19.59 -17.75 -21.78
N GLY A 76 -20.84 -17.30 -21.94
CA GLY A 76 -22.02 -17.91 -21.28
C GLY A 76 -22.27 -17.45 -19.84
N ALA A 77 -21.46 -16.58 -19.26
CA ALA A 77 -21.65 -16.11 -17.88
C ALA A 77 -22.71 -15.01 -17.80
N ARG A 78 -23.73 -15.22 -16.94
CA ARG A 78 -24.78 -14.24 -16.63
C ARG A 78 -24.27 -13.06 -15.78
N LYS A 79 -23.13 -13.22 -15.11
CA LYS A 79 -22.51 -12.21 -14.23
C LYS A 79 -21.03 -12.08 -14.56
N ALA A 80 -20.53 -10.86 -14.52
CA ALA A 80 -19.10 -10.59 -14.66
C ALA A 80 -18.34 -10.98 -13.40
N ILE A 81 -17.12 -11.47 -13.58
CA ILE A 81 -16.21 -11.81 -12.48
C ILE A 81 -15.15 -10.72 -12.39
N ARG A 82 -14.96 -10.18 -11.19
CA ARG A 82 -13.86 -9.25 -10.93
C ARG A 82 -12.59 -10.05 -10.68
N LYS A 83 -11.59 -9.85 -11.53
CA LYS A 83 -10.26 -10.44 -11.38
C LYS A 83 -9.23 -9.34 -11.18
N LEU A 84 -8.19 -9.65 -10.41
CA LEU A 84 -6.98 -8.86 -10.41
C LEU A 84 -6.08 -9.33 -11.56
N GLU A 85 -5.36 -8.38 -12.16
CA GLU A 85 -4.25 -8.71 -13.02
C GLU A 85 -3.18 -9.50 -12.25
N GLU A 86 -2.47 -10.38 -12.95
CA GLU A 86 -1.36 -11.11 -12.34
C GLU A 86 -0.22 -10.13 -12.04
N PRO A 87 0.22 -10.02 -10.77
CA PRO A 87 1.18 -9.01 -10.36
C PRO A 87 2.57 -9.30 -10.95
N ASN A 88 3.27 -8.23 -11.34
CA ASN A 88 4.68 -8.32 -11.71
C ASN A 88 5.54 -8.69 -10.47
N GLU A 89 6.81 -9.05 -10.68
CA GLU A 89 7.68 -9.51 -9.59
C GLU A 89 7.80 -8.51 -8.43
N ALA A 90 7.91 -7.22 -8.72
CA ALA A 90 7.99 -6.17 -7.71
C ALA A 90 6.66 -6.02 -6.92
N GLN A 91 5.52 -6.06 -7.62
CA GLN A 91 4.18 -6.04 -7.02
C GLN A 91 3.96 -7.28 -6.15
N ALA A 92 4.37 -8.46 -6.61
CA ALA A 92 4.27 -9.70 -5.86
C ALA A 92 5.09 -9.65 -4.56
N GLN A 93 6.29 -9.09 -4.59
CA GLN A 93 7.10 -8.87 -3.38
C GLN A 93 6.43 -7.91 -2.39
N ILE A 94 5.87 -6.80 -2.87
CA ILE A 94 5.11 -5.85 -2.05
C ILE A 94 3.89 -6.54 -1.42
N MET A 95 3.13 -7.33 -2.20
CA MET A 95 1.98 -8.07 -1.69
C MET A 95 2.38 -9.13 -0.66
N LYS A 96 3.50 -9.83 -0.89
CA LYS A 96 4.05 -10.79 0.06
C LYS A 96 4.42 -10.15 1.39
N ALA A 97 5.08 -8.99 1.36
CA ALA A 97 5.39 -8.22 2.56
C ALA A 97 4.13 -7.80 3.33
N MET A 98 3.00 -7.64 2.65
CA MET A 98 1.70 -7.36 3.27
C MET A 98 0.93 -8.61 3.72
N GLY A 99 1.43 -9.82 3.47
CA GLY A 99 0.77 -11.07 3.86
C GLY A 99 -0.25 -11.61 2.84
N TYR A 100 -0.19 -11.14 1.59
CA TYR A 100 -1.14 -11.52 0.54
C TYR A 100 -0.45 -11.97 -0.75
N GLU A 101 -1.17 -12.71 -1.57
CA GLU A 101 -0.80 -13.08 -2.93
C GLU A 101 -2.01 -12.98 -3.86
N VAL A 102 -1.78 -12.80 -5.17
CA VAL A 102 -2.82 -13.04 -6.18
C VAL A 102 -2.60 -14.44 -6.71
N ASN A 103 -3.66 -15.24 -6.71
CA ASN A 103 -3.68 -16.53 -7.36
C ASN A 103 -4.91 -16.61 -8.25
N SER A 104 -4.69 -16.85 -9.55
CA SER A 104 -5.73 -16.99 -10.56
C SER A 104 -6.67 -15.78 -10.64
N GLY A 105 -6.11 -14.58 -10.45
CA GLY A 105 -6.84 -13.32 -10.38
C GLY A 105 -7.66 -13.09 -9.10
N VAL A 106 -7.44 -13.84 -8.02
CA VAL A 106 -8.08 -13.63 -6.71
C VAL A 106 -7.04 -13.29 -5.65
N LEU A 107 -7.30 -12.26 -4.84
CA LEU A 107 -6.47 -11.93 -3.68
C LEU A 107 -6.66 -12.97 -2.57
N GLN A 108 -5.58 -13.62 -2.17
CA GLN A 108 -5.56 -14.63 -1.12
C GLN A 108 -4.57 -14.22 -0.02
N LYS A 109 -4.85 -14.63 1.22
CA LYS A 109 -3.93 -14.45 2.33
C LYS A 109 -2.86 -15.53 2.23
N LEU A 110 -1.59 -15.16 2.44
CA LEU A 110 -0.52 -16.16 2.54
C LEU A 110 -0.83 -17.10 3.70
N GLN A 111 -0.93 -18.39 3.40
CA GLN A 111 -0.99 -19.40 4.44
C GLN A 111 0.37 -19.45 5.13
N SER A 112 0.35 -19.18 6.44
CA SER A 112 1.53 -19.25 7.32
C SER A 112 1.81 -20.68 7.73
#